data_AF-A0A357IPG6-F1
#
_entry.id   AF-A0A357IPG6-F1
#
_cell.length_a   1.000
_cell.length_b   1.000
_cell.length_c   1.000
_cell.angle_alpha   90.00
_cell.angle_beta   90.00
_cell.angle_gamma   90.00
#
_symmetry.space_group_name_H-M   'P 1'
#
loop_
_entity.id
_entity.type
_entity.pdbx_description
1 polymer ?
#
loop_
_entity_poly.entity_id
_entity_poly.type
_entity_poly.pdbx_seq_one_letter_code
_entity_poly.pdbx_strand_id
1 'polypeptide(L)'
;MGLKEILKDKKKKTAFISGLSFIVLSASMAIPSFAWFAKVRDTSKLDGLSGAAHGSYFSGGDGSKNSPFIIDKPKQLYYFNWLQDLGYFNMPNDDKTGISQTYFELNADLDMQGYVLPPAGTKEYPFVGNFNGNGHAIQNVTISNDESALNAAEPPKGATYSGGILKQAEIVGFFGVVGSLTDKDEVNGYSFSSEANQIDNLGFEGLDVVSSASSTLAGLAAGYVNGKITKVGVKDSSISIKQGAQPITDVAGVTHLSEYSLVGYATEDYRAKTDVSNETISTPQIDNPNTDHGSTNWGGSVNMKQMYNDLKSEMKDSDISEDAYYVSEETVDVSPDGTEGEPYNIVYGTGDRYYQNEGNIPYYYR
;
A
#
# COMPACT_ATOMS: atom_id res chain seq x y z
N MET A 1 -80.69 20.06 -8.66
CA MET A 1 -79.46 19.22 -8.80
C MET A 1 -78.31 20.03 -8.23
N GLY A 2 -77.98 19.77 -6.97
CA GLY A 2 -77.32 20.74 -6.09
C GLY A 2 -75.81 20.55 -5.99
N LEU A 3 -75.13 21.68 -5.84
CA LEU A 3 -73.69 21.90 -5.57
C LEU A 3 -73.04 21.00 -4.50
N LYS A 4 -73.83 20.19 -3.77
CA LYS A 4 -73.37 19.23 -2.75
C LYS A 4 -72.83 17.92 -3.32
N GLU A 5 -73.15 17.54 -4.56
CA GLU A 5 -72.56 16.32 -5.17
C GLU A 5 -71.17 16.54 -5.78
N ILE A 6 -70.83 17.76 -6.19
CA ILE A 6 -69.51 18.08 -6.80
C ILE A 6 -68.40 18.20 -5.73
N LEU A 7 -68.75 18.51 -4.48
CA LEU A 7 -67.77 18.64 -3.38
C LEU A 7 -67.39 17.33 -2.70
N LYS A 8 -68.16 16.25 -2.88
CA LYS A 8 -67.85 14.93 -2.30
C LYS A 8 -66.77 14.18 -3.09
N ASP A 9 -66.62 14.51 -4.37
CA ASP A 9 -65.64 13.86 -5.27
C ASP A 9 -64.26 14.54 -5.24
N LYS A 10 -64.18 15.84 -4.89
CA LYS A 10 -62.88 16.51 -4.68
C LYS A 10 -62.20 16.17 -3.36
N LYS A 11 -62.96 15.92 -2.27
CA LYS A 11 -62.36 15.55 -0.96
C LYS A 11 -61.82 14.12 -0.88
N LYS A 12 -62.23 13.20 -1.77
CA LYS A 12 -61.65 11.84 -1.84
C LYS A 12 -60.39 11.78 -2.70
N LYS A 13 -60.19 12.69 -3.65
CA LYS A 13 -58.98 12.72 -4.49
C LYS A 13 -57.79 13.45 -3.86
N THR A 14 -58.01 14.38 -2.91
CA THR A 14 -56.91 15.06 -2.20
C THR A 14 -56.44 14.37 -0.93
N ALA A 15 -57.14 13.36 -0.41
CA ALA A 15 -56.68 12.55 0.73
C ALA A 15 -55.84 11.33 0.31
N PHE A 16 -55.75 11.02 -0.99
CA PHE A 16 -54.95 9.89 -1.50
C PHE A 16 -53.55 10.32 -1.99
N ILE A 17 -53.28 11.62 -2.10
CA ILE A 17 -52.02 12.15 -2.63
C ILE A 17 -51.04 12.60 -1.53
N SER A 18 -51.50 12.81 -0.29
CA SER A 18 -50.61 13.13 0.85
C SER A 18 -50.16 11.91 1.67
N GLY A 19 -50.74 10.72 1.44
CA GLY A 19 -50.35 9.47 2.12
C GLY A 19 -49.29 8.63 1.38
N LEU A 20 -49.07 8.86 0.08
CA LEU A 20 -48.05 8.16 -0.70
C LEU A 20 -46.66 8.82 -0.62
N SER A 21 -46.57 10.10 -0.23
CA SER A 21 -45.28 10.81 -0.15
C SER A 21 -44.48 10.53 1.12
N PHE A 22 -45.10 9.96 2.17
CA PHE A 22 -44.39 9.61 3.41
C PHE A 22 -43.98 8.13 3.52
N ILE A 23 -44.43 7.25 2.61
CA ILE A 23 -43.97 5.85 2.54
C ILE A 23 -42.79 5.69 1.56
N VAL A 24 -42.57 6.66 0.66
CA VAL A 24 -41.41 6.65 -0.25
C VAL A 24 -40.13 7.17 0.42
N LEU A 25 -40.21 7.77 1.61
CA LEU A 25 -39.04 8.28 2.33
C LEU A 25 -38.48 7.32 3.41
N SER A 26 -39.10 6.16 3.63
CA SER A 26 -38.69 5.21 4.68
C SER A 26 -38.47 3.78 4.18
N ALA A 27 -38.34 3.59 2.86
CA ALA A 27 -37.93 2.33 2.23
C ALA A 27 -36.58 2.43 1.50
N SER A 28 -35.79 3.50 1.76
CA SER A 28 -34.39 3.59 1.30
C SER A 28 -33.39 2.96 2.27
N MET A 29 -33.87 2.41 3.38
CA MET A 29 -33.07 1.66 4.32
C MET A 29 -33.37 0.18 4.16
N ALA A 30 -32.36 -0.50 3.62
CA ALA A 30 -32.16 -1.93 3.55
C ALA A 30 -32.54 -2.65 2.24
N ILE A 31 -31.56 -3.49 1.86
CA ILE A 31 -31.52 -4.65 0.95
C ILE A 31 -31.35 -4.37 -0.57
N PRO A 32 -30.66 -5.27 -1.31
CA PRO A 32 -29.24 -5.18 -1.62
C PRO A 32 -29.04 -5.12 -3.14
N SER A 33 -27.96 -4.50 -3.63
CA SER A 33 -27.72 -4.43 -5.08
C SER A 33 -26.44 -5.16 -5.47
N PHE A 34 -26.47 -6.48 -5.34
CA PHE A 34 -25.64 -7.37 -6.16
C PHE A 34 -26.32 -7.52 -7.53
N ALA A 35 -26.06 -6.58 -8.44
CA ALA A 35 -26.37 -6.74 -9.86
C ALA A 35 -25.09 -7.22 -10.56
N TRP A 36 -24.94 -8.53 -10.53
CA TRP A 36 -23.86 -9.34 -11.05
C TRP A 36 -23.82 -9.29 -12.59
N PHE A 37 -22.89 -8.49 -13.13
CA PHE A 37 -22.23 -8.60 -14.46
C PHE A 37 -23.01 -9.38 -15.54
N ALA A 38 -23.47 -8.69 -16.58
CA ALA A 38 -23.86 -9.34 -17.83
C ALA A 38 -23.46 -8.51 -19.06
N LYS A 39 -22.58 -9.14 -19.85
CA LYS A 39 -22.42 -9.05 -21.30
C LYS A 39 -21.58 -7.88 -21.85
N VAL A 40 -20.28 -8.17 -21.97
CA VAL A 40 -19.35 -7.51 -22.91
C VAL A 40 -19.82 -7.79 -24.34
N ARG A 41 -19.98 -6.73 -25.15
CA ARG A 41 -19.59 -6.71 -26.57
C ARG A 41 -19.68 -5.29 -27.16
N ASP A 42 -18.48 -4.81 -27.43
CA ASP A 42 -18.05 -3.97 -28.55
C ASP A 42 -18.39 -2.47 -28.61
N THR A 43 -17.27 -1.74 -28.61
CA THR A 43 -16.93 -0.44 -29.20
C THR A 43 -17.11 0.81 -28.36
N SER A 44 -16.01 1.59 -28.33
CA SER A 44 -15.71 2.85 -27.62
C SER A 44 -15.36 2.72 -26.13
N LYS A 45 -14.10 3.03 -25.81
CA LYS A 45 -13.54 3.15 -24.44
C LYS A 45 -14.56 3.78 -23.49
N LEU A 46 -15.10 2.97 -22.58
CA LEU A 46 -16.02 3.36 -21.50
C LEU A 46 -17.28 4.17 -21.89
N ASP A 47 -17.68 4.29 -23.16
CA ASP A 47 -18.81 5.15 -23.57
C ASP A 47 -20.20 4.48 -23.44
N GLY A 48 -20.38 3.78 -22.32
CA GLY A 48 -21.65 3.22 -21.83
C GLY A 48 -22.03 3.71 -20.43
N LEU A 49 -21.34 4.74 -19.93
CA LEU A 49 -21.65 5.43 -18.67
C LEU A 49 -22.44 6.73 -18.93
N SER A 50 -23.45 6.67 -19.80
CA SER A 50 -24.43 7.74 -19.97
C SER A 50 -25.84 7.16 -19.88
N GLY A 51 -26.41 7.22 -18.67
CA GLY A 51 -27.78 6.76 -18.44
C GLY A 51 -28.15 6.57 -16.97
N ALA A 52 -28.45 7.66 -16.27
CA ALA A 52 -29.33 7.73 -15.09
C ALA A 52 -29.26 6.60 -14.03
N ALA A 53 -28.05 6.22 -13.62
CA ALA A 53 -27.71 5.68 -12.30
C ALA A 53 -26.17 5.71 -12.13
N HIS A 54 -25.59 6.91 -12.03
CA HIS A 54 -24.16 7.10 -11.78
C HIS A 54 -23.80 6.61 -10.37
N GLY A 55 -23.55 5.30 -10.24
CA GLY A 55 -22.78 4.71 -9.14
C GLY A 55 -21.43 4.27 -9.71
N SER A 56 -20.57 5.23 -10.03
CA SER A 56 -19.27 4.98 -10.66
C SER A 56 -18.40 4.08 -9.77
N TYR A 57 -17.69 3.11 -10.36
CA TYR A 57 -16.72 2.25 -9.68
C TYR A 57 -15.63 3.05 -8.94
N PHE A 58 -15.47 4.32 -9.32
CA PHE A 58 -14.54 5.30 -8.79
C PHE A 58 -15.29 6.61 -8.48
N SER A 59 -14.76 7.47 -7.63
CA SER A 59 -15.41 8.74 -7.27
C SER A 59 -15.41 9.78 -8.39
N GLY A 60 -14.57 9.59 -9.40
CA GLY A 60 -14.45 10.44 -10.57
C GLY A 60 -13.33 9.95 -11.49
N GLY A 61 -13.04 10.74 -12.52
CA GLY A 61 -12.02 10.41 -13.52
C GLY A 61 -12.55 9.60 -14.70
N ASP A 62 -11.80 9.63 -15.79
CA ASP A 62 -11.98 8.74 -16.95
C ASP A 62 -10.82 7.73 -17.11
N GLY A 63 -9.86 7.75 -16.17
CA GLY A 63 -8.68 6.90 -16.18
C GLY A 63 -7.57 7.37 -17.12
N SER A 64 -7.73 8.52 -17.78
CA SER A 64 -6.65 9.15 -18.55
C SER A 64 -5.66 9.88 -17.64
N LYS A 65 -4.48 10.19 -18.18
CA LYS A 65 -3.43 10.95 -17.46
C LYS A 65 -3.92 12.27 -16.87
N ASN A 66 -4.83 12.96 -17.57
CA ASN A 66 -5.32 14.28 -17.16
C ASN A 66 -6.56 14.19 -16.25
N SER A 67 -7.17 13.01 -16.14
CA SER A 67 -8.37 12.76 -15.34
C SER A 67 -8.31 11.33 -14.77
N PRO A 68 -7.37 11.06 -13.84
CA PRO A 68 -7.20 9.73 -13.25
C PRO A 68 -8.46 9.26 -12.53
N PHE A 69 -8.67 7.95 -12.45
CA PHE A 69 -9.74 7.39 -11.62
C PHE A 69 -9.47 7.65 -10.13
N ILE A 70 -10.44 8.26 -9.46
CA ILE A 70 -10.32 8.66 -8.06
C ILE A 70 -10.79 7.55 -7.13
N ILE A 71 -9.94 7.15 -6.19
CA ILE A 71 -10.23 6.18 -5.14
C ILE A 71 -10.20 6.90 -3.78
N ASP A 72 -11.36 7.08 -3.16
CA ASP A 72 -11.53 7.68 -1.84
C ASP A 72 -12.27 6.77 -0.84
N LYS A 73 -12.69 5.57 -1.27
CA LYS A 73 -13.42 4.61 -0.45
C LYS A 73 -12.86 3.19 -0.60
N PRO A 74 -12.90 2.37 0.48
CA PRO A 74 -12.45 0.98 0.46
C PRO A 74 -13.07 0.14 -0.67
N LYS A 75 -14.37 0.33 -0.92
CA LYS A 75 -15.09 -0.37 -1.98
C LYS A 75 -14.58 -0.07 -3.40
N GLN A 76 -13.99 1.10 -3.63
CA GLN A 76 -13.43 1.48 -4.93
C GLN A 76 -12.07 0.81 -5.13
N LEU A 77 -11.27 0.67 -4.07
CA LEU A 77 -10.05 -0.11 -4.10
C LEU A 77 -10.36 -1.60 -4.34
N TYR A 78 -11.41 -2.13 -3.70
CA TYR A 78 -11.93 -3.47 -4.00
C TYR A 78 -12.23 -3.63 -5.51
N TYR A 79 -12.89 -2.64 -6.13
CA TYR A 79 -13.15 -2.67 -7.56
C TYR A 79 -11.88 -2.59 -8.40
N PHE A 80 -10.92 -1.74 -8.02
CA PHE A 80 -9.63 -1.64 -8.70
C PHE A 80 -8.93 -3.00 -8.78
N ASN A 81 -8.72 -3.68 -7.64
CA ASN A 81 -8.02 -4.97 -7.58
C ASN A 81 -8.70 -6.03 -8.46
N TRP A 82 -10.02 -6.15 -8.37
CA TRP A 82 -10.76 -7.14 -9.16
C TRP A 82 -10.82 -6.80 -10.65
N LEU A 83 -10.99 -5.53 -11.02
CA LEU A 83 -11.01 -5.13 -12.43
C LEU A 83 -9.63 -5.33 -13.07
N GLN A 84 -8.55 -5.10 -12.32
CA GLN A 84 -7.19 -5.41 -12.74
C GLN A 84 -6.98 -6.93 -12.90
N ASP A 85 -7.39 -7.74 -11.91
CA ASP A 85 -7.31 -9.21 -11.99
C ASP A 85 -8.07 -9.78 -13.19
N LEU A 86 -9.23 -9.21 -13.51
CA LEU A 86 -10.06 -9.61 -14.65
C LEU A 86 -9.57 -9.04 -16.00
N GLY A 87 -8.48 -8.27 -16.01
CA GLY A 87 -7.85 -7.76 -17.22
C GLY A 87 -8.57 -6.59 -17.90
N TYR A 88 -9.51 -5.92 -17.23
CA TYR A 88 -10.23 -4.78 -17.83
C TYR A 88 -9.29 -3.63 -18.20
N PHE A 89 -8.21 -3.44 -17.44
CA PHE A 89 -7.21 -2.39 -17.71
C PHE A 89 -6.08 -2.85 -18.65
N ASN A 90 -6.12 -4.10 -19.11
CA ASN A 90 -5.19 -4.68 -20.07
C ASN A 90 -5.80 -4.83 -21.47
N MET A 91 -7.03 -4.31 -21.68
CA MET A 91 -7.68 -4.37 -22.98
C MET A 91 -6.89 -3.57 -24.03
N PRO A 92 -6.72 -4.11 -25.24
CA PRO A 92 -6.02 -3.39 -26.29
C PRO A 92 -6.78 -2.12 -26.68
N ASN A 93 -6.02 -1.13 -27.11
CA ASN A 93 -6.52 0.09 -27.74
C ASN A 93 -7.30 -0.21 -29.03
N ASP A 94 -8.01 0.79 -29.56
CA ASP A 94 -8.93 0.61 -30.68
C ASP A 94 -8.23 0.11 -31.96
N ASP A 95 -6.95 0.46 -32.15
CA ASP A 95 -6.08 0.02 -33.24
C ASP A 95 -5.40 -1.35 -32.98
N LYS A 96 -5.59 -1.94 -31.80
CA LYS A 96 -5.07 -3.25 -31.39
C LYS A 96 -3.54 -3.38 -31.49
N THR A 97 -2.85 -2.27 -31.24
CA THR A 97 -1.38 -2.18 -31.29
C THR A 97 -0.76 -2.15 -29.89
N GLY A 98 -1.55 -1.82 -28.86
CA GLY A 98 -1.05 -1.63 -27.52
C GLY A 98 -2.13 -1.54 -26.46
N ILE A 99 -1.72 -1.40 -25.20
CA ILE A 99 -2.56 -1.19 -24.03
C ILE A 99 -2.46 0.28 -23.66
N SER A 100 -3.61 0.98 -23.61
CA SER A 100 -3.66 2.35 -23.10
C SER A 100 -3.53 2.35 -21.57
N GLN A 101 -2.52 3.04 -21.03
CA GLN A 101 -2.30 3.13 -19.59
C GLN A 101 -3.52 3.77 -18.91
N THR A 102 -4.01 3.11 -17.87
CA THR A 102 -5.05 3.65 -16.99
C THR A 102 -4.39 4.27 -15.76
N TYR A 103 -4.84 5.45 -15.37
CA TYR A 103 -4.30 6.24 -14.27
C TYR A 103 -5.28 6.23 -13.09
N PHE A 104 -4.75 6.05 -11.89
CA PHE A 104 -5.48 5.98 -10.62
C PHE A 104 -4.83 6.90 -9.60
N GLU A 105 -5.65 7.54 -8.77
CA GLU A 105 -5.17 8.31 -7.62
C GLU A 105 -5.97 8.02 -6.36
N LEU A 106 -5.26 7.91 -5.23
CA LEU A 106 -5.92 7.96 -3.93
C LEU A 106 -6.21 9.41 -3.54
N ASN A 107 -7.38 9.64 -2.96
CA ASN A 107 -7.79 10.95 -2.46
C ASN A 107 -8.18 10.92 -0.96
N ALA A 108 -7.94 9.79 -0.30
CA ALA A 108 -8.08 9.61 1.13
C ALA A 108 -7.29 8.38 1.57
N ASP A 109 -6.97 8.32 2.86
CA ASP A 109 -6.53 7.07 3.48
C ASP A 109 -7.70 6.08 3.52
N LEU A 110 -7.41 4.80 3.29
CA LEU A 110 -8.42 3.76 3.14
C LEU A 110 -8.27 2.70 4.22
N ASP A 111 -9.20 2.64 5.16
CA ASP A 111 -9.30 1.51 6.09
C ASP A 111 -10.04 0.34 5.45
N MET A 112 -9.29 -0.72 5.18
CA MET A 112 -9.72 -1.93 4.50
C MET A 112 -9.98 -3.08 5.49
N GLN A 113 -10.19 -2.78 6.77
CA GLN A 113 -10.46 -3.82 7.76
C GLN A 113 -11.59 -4.76 7.30
N GLY A 114 -11.26 -6.07 7.27
CA GLY A 114 -12.19 -7.12 6.85
C GLY A 114 -12.28 -7.35 5.34
N TYR A 115 -11.54 -6.58 4.53
CA TYR A 115 -11.44 -6.83 3.10
C TYR A 115 -10.33 -7.84 2.78
N VAL A 116 -10.69 -8.84 1.97
CA VAL A 116 -9.74 -9.75 1.31
C VAL A 116 -9.80 -9.48 -0.19
N LEU A 117 -8.66 -9.10 -0.78
CA LEU A 117 -8.57 -8.75 -2.19
C LEU A 117 -7.62 -9.69 -2.94
N PRO A 118 -7.80 -9.87 -4.26
CA PRO A 118 -6.77 -10.46 -5.09
C PRO A 118 -5.59 -9.48 -5.25
N PRO A 119 -4.38 -9.98 -5.59
CA PRO A 119 -3.30 -9.10 -5.99
C PRO A 119 -3.70 -8.25 -7.20
N ALA A 120 -3.35 -6.96 -7.19
CA ALA A 120 -3.55 -6.09 -8.34
C ALA A 120 -2.48 -6.41 -9.40
N GLY A 121 -2.87 -7.24 -10.36
CA GLY A 121 -2.03 -7.65 -11.49
C GLY A 121 -1.59 -9.10 -11.36
N THR A 122 -1.82 -9.88 -12.42
CA THR A 122 -1.49 -11.31 -12.49
C THR A 122 -0.46 -11.57 -13.58
N LYS A 123 -0.04 -12.82 -13.76
CA LYS A 123 0.83 -13.18 -14.90
C LYS A 123 0.14 -12.92 -16.26
N GLU A 124 -1.18 -13.09 -16.34
CA GLU A 124 -1.94 -12.85 -17.57
C GLU A 124 -2.27 -11.37 -17.77
N TYR A 125 -2.64 -10.71 -16.69
CA TYR A 125 -3.10 -9.32 -16.67
C TYR A 125 -2.26 -8.51 -15.68
N PRO A 126 -0.98 -8.25 -16.00
CA PRO A 126 -0.11 -7.51 -15.10
C PRO A 126 -0.54 -6.04 -15.03
N PHE A 127 -0.19 -5.38 -13.92
CA PHE A 127 -0.41 -3.96 -13.76
C PHE A 127 0.57 -3.18 -14.64
N VAL A 128 0.03 -2.52 -15.67
CA VAL A 128 0.76 -1.65 -16.61
C VAL A 128 0.16 -0.24 -16.65
N GLY A 129 -0.40 0.20 -15.54
CA GLY A 129 -1.05 1.51 -15.37
C GLY A 129 -0.19 2.48 -14.54
N ASN A 130 -0.82 3.57 -14.11
CA ASN A 130 -0.21 4.53 -13.19
C ASN A 130 -1.05 4.59 -11.91
N PHE A 131 -0.43 4.35 -10.75
CA PHE A 131 -1.10 4.42 -9.46
C PHE A 131 -0.38 5.43 -8.57
N ASN A 132 -1.02 6.56 -8.31
CA ASN A 132 -0.50 7.59 -7.43
C ASN A 132 -1.24 7.51 -6.08
N GLY A 133 -0.55 7.09 -5.03
CA GLY A 133 -1.11 7.10 -3.68
C GLY A 133 -1.33 8.50 -3.12
N ASN A 134 -0.78 9.55 -3.76
CA ASN A 134 -0.94 10.95 -3.35
C ASN A 134 -0.61 11.21 -1.86
N GLY A 135 0.26 10.39 -1.28
CA GLY A 135 0.68 10.48 0.12
C GLY A 135 -0.29 9.80 1.09
N HIS A 136 -1.32 9.14 0.59
CA HIS A 136 -2.30 8.40 1.38
C HIS A 136 -1.87 6.96 1.63
N ALA A 137 -2.45 6.38 2.68
CA ALA A 137 -2.21 5.00 3.10
C ALA A 137 -3.42 4.08 2.87
N ILE A 138 -3.14 2.85 2.44
CA ILE A 138 -4.08 1.73 2.47
C ILE A 138 -3.82 0.93 3.74
N GLN A 139 -4.84 0.79 4.59
CA GLN A 139 -4.70 0.27 5.94
C GLN A 139 -5.48 -1.05 6.10
N ASN A 140 -4.96 -1.99 6.90
CA ASN A 140 -5.66 -3.19 7.37
C ASN A 140 -6.24 -4.09 6.27
N VAL A 141 -5.54 -4.23 5.14
CA VAL A 141 -6.01 -5.03 3.99
C VAL A 141 -5.33 -6.40 3.97
N THR A 142 -6.10 -7.44 3.67
CA THR A 142 -5.55 -8.75 3.33
C THR A 142 -5.53 -8.95 1.82
N ILE A 143 -4.37 -9.31 1.27
CA ILE A 143 -4.21 -9.74 -0.11
C ILE A 143 -4.03 -11.25 -0.12
N SER A 144 -4.84 -11.95 -0.91
CA SER A 144 -4.80 -13.41 -0.94
C SER A 144 -5.08 -13.94 -2.35
N ASN A 145 -4.45 -15.06 -2.67
CA ASN A 145 -4.80 -15.88 -3.83
C ASN A 145 -5.58 -17.15 -3.43
N ASP A 146 -5.98 -17.28 -2.17
CA ASP A 146 -6.73 -18.43 -1.67
C ASP A 146 -8.21 -18.38 -2.10
N GLU A 147 -8.69 -19.46 -2.72
CA GLU A 147 -10.08 -19.55 -3.20
C GLU A 147 -11.10 -19.42 -2.06
N SER A 148 -10.85 -20.04 -0.90
CA SER A 148 -11.80 -20.01 0.21
C SER A 148 -11.88 -18.61 0.81
N ALA A 149 -10.74 -17.94 0.99
CA ALA A 149 -10.68 -16.58 1.52
C ALA A 149 -11.35 -15.58 0.56
N LEU A 150 -11.07 -15.68 -0.74
CA LEU A 150 -11.65 -14.79 -1.75
C LEU A 150 -13.14 -15.04 -1.95
N ASN A 151 -13.61 -16.30 -1.95
CA ASN A 151 -15.03 -16.60 -2.07
C ASN A 151 -15.85 -16.08 -0.89
N ALA A 152 -15.28 -16.08 0.32
CA ALA A 152 -15.92 -15.47 1.49
C ALA A 152 -16.09 -13.94 1.36
N ALA A 153 -15.26 -13.29 0.52
CA ALA A 153 -15.35 -11.87 0.20
C ALA A 153 -16.32 -11.56 -0.96
N GLU A 154 -17.08 -12.56 -1.44
CA GLU A 154 -18.11 -12.42 -2.50
C GLU A 154 -17.55 -11.81 -3.82
N PRO A 155 -16.65 -12.55 -4.51
CA PRO A 155 -15.91 -12.04 -5.65
C PRO A 155 -16.85 -11.77 -6.86
N PRO A 156 -16.46 -10.87 -7.78
CA PRO A 156 -17.22 -10.63 -8.98
C PRO A 156 -17.25 -11.86 -9.91
N LYS A 157 -18.22 -11.83 -10.80
CA LYS A 157 -18.39 -12.80 -11.89
C LYS A 157 -17.13 -12.83 -12.76
N GLY A 158 -16.57 -14.02 -12.98
CA GLY A 158 -15.40 -14.20 -13.86
C GLY A 158 -14.10 -14.52 -13.12
N ALA A 159 -14.07 -14.38 -11.79
CA ALA A 159 -13.00 -14.98 -10.99
C ALA A 159 -12.95 -16.50 -11.27
N THR A 160 -11.78 -17.00 -11.63
CA THR A 160 -11.58 -18.42 -11.90
C THR A 160 -10.50 -18.98 -11.00
N TYR A 161 -10.72 -20.20 -10.52
CA TYR A 161 -9.83 -20.86 -9.58
C TYR A 161 -9.32 -22.17 -10.15
N SER A 162 -8.10 -22.54 -9.79
CA SER A 162 -7.47 -23.80 -10.17
C SER A 162 -6.73 -24.37 -8.97
N GLY A 163 -7.11 -25.55 -8.50
CA GLY A 163 -6.45 -26.19 -7.37
C GLY A 163 -6.57 -25.43 -6.03
N GLY A 164 -7.67 -24.70 -5.81
CA GLY A 164 -7.89 -23.94 -4.58
C GLY A 164 -7.23 -22.56 -4.55
N ILE A 165 -6.64 -22.12 -5.67
CA ILE A 165 -6.02 -20.79 -5.80
C ILE A 165 -6.63 -20.01 -6.97
N LEU A 166 -6.63 -18.68 -6.86
CA LEU A 166 -7.00 -17.78 -7.94
C LEU A 166 -6.05 -17.99 -9.11
N LYS A 167 -6.61 -18.20 -10.30
CA LYS A 167 -5.85 -18.59 -11.48
C LYS A 167 -4.84 -17.48 -11.84
N GLN A 168 -3.58 -17.88 -12.07
CA GLN A 168 -2.47 -16.98 -12.48
C GLN A 168 -2.06 -15.92 -11.45
N ALA A 169 -2.55 -16.03 -10.21
CA ALA A 169 -2.16 -15.21 -9.07
C ALA A 169 -1.11 -15.91 -8.20
N GLU A 170 -0.13 -16.58 -8.81
CA GLU A 170 0.98 -17.26 -8.10
C GLU A 170 2.04 -16.26 -7.60
N ILE A 171 2.08 -15.08 -8.22
CA ILE A 171 2.93 -13.95 -7.80
C ILE A 171 2.06 -13.01 -6.97
N VAL A 172 2.42 -12.81 -5.70
CA VAL A 172 1.60 -12.08 -4.73
C VAL A 172 2.33 -10.89 -4.11
N GLY A 173 1.53 -9.89 -3.81
CA GLY A 173 1.83 -8.62 -3.17
C GLY A 173 0.59 -7.77 -3.34
N PHE A 174 0.53 -6.57 -2.76
CA PHE A 174 -0.59 -5.68 -3.08
C PHE A 174 -0.76 -5.54 -4.59
N PHE A 175 0.37 -5.30 -5.28
CA PHE A 175 0.50 -5.55 -6.70
C PHE A 175 1.12 -6.94 -6.92
N GLY A 176 0.53 -7.79 -7.76
CA GLY A 176 1.12 -9.09 -8.06
C GLY A 176 2.29 -8.92 -9.02
N VAL A 177 1.98 -8.61 -10.28
CA VAL A 177 2.95 -8.32 -11.34
C VAL A 177 2.83 -6.88 -11.79
N VAL A 178 3.93 -6.13 -11.73
CA VAL A 178 4.04 -4.75 -12.22
C VAL A 178 4.93 -4.72 -13.46
N GLY A 179 4.40 -4.27 -14.59
CA GLY A 179 5.10 -4.30 -15.88
C GLY A 179 4.92 -5.63 -16.62
N SER A 180 5.99 -6.14 -17.23
CA SER A 180 5.94 -7.37 -18.00
C SER A 180 6.96 -8.40 -17.52
N LEU A 181 6.63 -9.68 -17.67
CA LEU A 181 7.47 -10.81 -17.29
C LEU A 181 8.48 -11.22 -18.38
N THR A 182 8.31 -10.73 -19.62
CA THR A 182 9.17 -11.11 -20.76
C THR A 182 9.99 -9.93 -21.26
N ASP A 183 9.33 -8.84 -21.67
CA ASP A 183 9.95 -7.68 -22.32
C ASP A 183 9.41 -6.39 -21.69
N LYS A 184 10.27 -5.39 -21.46
CA LYS A 184 9.92 -4.17 -20.71
C LYS A 184 8.71 -3.37 -21.23
N ASP A 185 8.28 -3.59 -22.46
CA ASP A 185 7.25 -2.77 -23.12
C ASP A 185 6.14 -3.59 -23.81
N GLU A 186 6.03 -4.89 -23.54
CA GLU A 186 4.99 -5.74 -24.17
C GLU A 186 4.30 -6.67 -23.17
N VAL A 187 2.98 -6.78 -23.29
CA VAL A 187 2.14 -7.77 -22.59
C VAL A 187 1.22 -8.43 -23.60
N ASN A 188 1.28 -9.76 -23.71
CA ASN A 188 0.42 -10.56 -24.60
C ASN A 188 0.40 -10.08 -26.08
N GLY A 189 1.53 -9.64 -26.63
CA GLY A 189 1.59 -9.13 -28.00
C GLY A 189 1.18 -7.66 -28.18
N TYR A 190 0.88 -6.96 -27.08
CA TYR A 190 0.46 -5.55 -27.09
C TYR A 190 1.49 -4.68 -26.40
N SER A 191 1.94 -3.63 -27.09
CA SER A 191 2.86 -2.64 -26.53
C SER A 191 2.22 -1.82 -25.40
N PHE A 192 3.00 -1.40 -24.40
CA PHE A 192 2.53 -0.48 -23.36
C PHE A 192 3.62 0.55 -23.03
N SER A 193 3.25 1.69 -22.45
CA SER A 193 4.24 2.71 -22.08
C SER A 193 4.87 2.41 -20.72
N SER A 194 6.09 1.88 -20.70
CA SER A 194 6.89 1.69 -19.47
C SER A 194 7.19 2.99 -18.74
N GLU A 195 7.30 4.11 -19.47
CA GLU A 195 7.50 5.44 -18.87
C GLU A 195 6.33 5.88 -18.00
N ALA A 196 5.11 5.55 -18.42
CA ALA A 196 3.88 5.87 -17.70
C ALA A 196 3.51 4.80 -16.66
N ASN A 197 4.03 3.57 -16.81
CA ASN A 197 3.86 2.49 -15.82
C ASN A 197 4.59 2.82 -14.52
N GLN A 198 3.84 3.19 -13.50
CA GLN A 198 4.41 3.66 -12.24
C GLN A 198 3.46 3.45 -11.07
N ILE A 199 4.03 3.10 -9.92
CA ILE A 199 3.40 3.22 -8.61
C ILE A 199 4.20 4.27 -7.84
N ASP A 200 3.54 5.34 -7.38
CA ASP A 200 4.20 6.42 -6.65
C ASP A 200 3.44 6.80 -5.38
N ASN A 201 4.19 7.24 -4.36
CA ASN A 201 3.67 8.00 -3.22
C ASN A 201 2.53 7.31 -2.44
N LEU A 202 2.75 6.04 -2.08
CA LEU A 202 1.73 5.17 -1.48
C LEU A 202 2.22 4.55 -0.17
N GLY A 203 1.39 4.62 0.87
CA GLY A 203 1.63 3.92 2.13
C GLY A 203 0.79 2.63 2.27
N PHE A 204 1.35 1.63 2.93
CA PHE A 204 0.62 0.48 3.45
C PHE A 204 0.83 0.37 4.96
N GLU A 205 -0.26 0.16 5.71
CA GLU A 205 -0.21 -0.09 7.16
C GLU A 205 -1.10 -1.30 7.48
N GLY A 206 -0.60 -2.32 8.16
CA GLY A 206 -1.41 -3.52 8.39
C GLY A 206 -1.77 -4.29 7.11
N LEU A 207 -0.85 -4.36 6.13
CA LEU A 207 -1.01 -5.15 4.92
C LEU A 207 -0.61 -6.62 5.20
N ASP A 208 -1.56 -7.54 5.03
CA ASP A 208 -1.32 -8.98 5.14
C ASP A 208 -1.33 -9.64 3.76
N VAL A 209 -0.17 -10.06 3.27
CA VAL A 209 -0.05 -10.78 1.98
C VAL A 209 0.00 -12.28 2.25
N VAL A 210 -0.94 -13.03 1.67
CA VAL A 210 -1.10 -14.47 1.86
C VAL A 210 -0.99 -15.20 0.52
N SER A 211 -0.03 -16.12 0.40
CA SER A 211 0.06 -17.05 -0.73
C SER A 211 -0.29 -18.48 -0.33
N SER A 212 -1.38 -18.99 -0.89
CA SER A 212 -1.81 -20.40 -0.81
C SER A 212 -1.28 -21.27 -1.97
N ALA A 213 -0.50 -20.69 -2.89
CA ALA A 213 0.06 -21.40 -4.03
C ALA A 213 1.21 -22.33 -3.62
N SER A 214 1.30 -23.49 -4.28
CA SER A 214 2.42 -24.44 -4.06
C SER A 214 3.71 -23.98 -4.75
N SER A 215 3.61 -23.06 -5.71
CA SER A 215 4.71 -22.39 -6.39
C SER A 215 4.41 -20.90 -6.37
N THR A 216 5.30 -20.07 -5.84
CA THR A 216 4.99 -18.65 -5.61
C THR A 216 6.21 -17.74 -5.61
N LEU A 217 5.94 -16.46 -5.83
CA LEU A 217 6.83 -15.34 -5.57
C LEU A 217 6.04 -14.30 -4.77
N ALA A 218 6.60 -13.78 -3.69
CA ALA A 218 5.89 -12.90 -2.77
C ALA A 218 6.70 -11.66 -2.42
N GLY A 219 6.01 -10.52 -2.31
CA GLY A 219 6.49 -9.31 -1.66
C GLY A 219 5.32 -8.55 -1.03
N LEU A 220 5.60 -7.54 -0.20
CA LEU A 220 4.56 -6.74 0.44
C LEU A 220 3.89 -5.81 -0.59
N ALA A 221 4.61 -4.81 -1.07
CA ALA A 221 4.06 -3.84 -2.03
C ALA A 221 3.87 -4.48 -3.41
N ALA A 222 4.84 -5.25 -3.87
CA ALA A 222 4.76 -5.94 -5.16
C ALA A 222 5.41 -7.32 -5.14
N GLY A 223 4.85 -8.29 -5.87
CA GLY A 223 5.45 -9.61 -6.03
C GLY A 223 6.58 -9.62 -7.05
N TYR A 224 6.31 -9.14 -8.28
CA TYR A 224 7.30 -9.01 -9.36
C TYR A 224 7.26 -7.60 -9.93
N VAL A 225 8.43 -7.00 -10.14
CA VAL A 225 8.58 -5.62 -10.60
C VAL A 225 9.48 -5.54 -11.82
N ASN A 226 8.89 -5.09 -12.91
CA ASN A 226 9.55 -4.61 -14.11
C ASN A 226 8.90 -3.28 -14.52
N GLY A 227 8.88 -2.33 -13.58
CA GLY A 227 8.29 -1.00 -13.72
C GLY A 227 8.71 -0.10 -12.56
N LYS A 228 8.34 1.18 -12.61
CA LYS A 228 8.76 2.17 -11.61
C LYS A 228 7.92 2.03 -10.34
N ILE A 229 8.57 1.79 -9.19
CA ILE A 229 7.95 1.90 -7.87
C ILE A 229 8.76 2.91 -7.06
N THR A 230 8.15 4.04 -6.70
CA THR A 230 8.84 5.13 -6.00
C THR A 230 8.03 5.60 -4.80
N LYS A 231 8.73 5.98 -3.71
CA LYS A 231 8.09 6.51 -2.48
C LYS A 231 6.95 5.62 -1.95
N VAL A 232 7.17 4.31 -1.95
CA VAL A 232 6.25 3.34 -1.35
C VAL A 232 6.77 2.93 0.02
N GLY A 233 5.92 3.04 1.04
CA GLY A 233 6.23 2.67 2.42
C GLY A 233 5.31 1.56 2.92
N VAL A 234 5.82 0.69 3.78
CA VAL A 234 5.04 -0.38 4.40
C VAL A 234 5.34 -0.42 5.90
N LYS A 235 4.30 -0.52 6.72
CA LYS A 235 4.36 -0.54 8.18
C LYS A 235 3.43 -1.62 8.73
N ASP A 236 3.82 -2.25 9.84
CA ASP A 236 2.99 -3.21 10.61
C ASP A 236 2.35 -4.31 9.73
N SER A 237 3.09 -4.81 8.74
CA SER A 237 2.58 -5.67 7.67
C SER A 237 3.26 -7.03 7.66
N SER A 238 2.61 -8.04 7.08
CA SER A 238 3.08 -9.43 7.11
C SER A 238 3.02 -10.11 5.73
N ILE A 239 3.94 -11.06 5.51
CA ILE A 239 3.87 -12.01 4.39
C ILE A 239 3.72 -13.42 4.98
N SER A 240 2.69 -14.13 4.54
CA SER A 240 2.42 -15.53 4.90
C SER A 240 2.43 -16.40 3.65
N ILE A 241 3.34 -17.38 3.61
CA ILE A 241 3.48 -18.30 2.48
C ILE A 241 3.11 -19.71 2.94
N LYS A 242 2.36 -20.43 2.11
CA LYS A 242 2.00 -21.83 2.33
C LYS A 242 3.23 -22.68 2.64
N GLN A 243 3.12 -23.51 3.67
CA GLN A 243 4.18 -24.42 4.06
C GLN A 243 4.57 -25.36 2.90
N GLY A 244 5.87 -25.44 2.61
CA GLY A 244 6.41 -26.28 1.54
C GLY A 244 6.27 -25.69 0.13
N ALA A 245 5.78 -24.45 -0.01
CA ALA A 245 5.78 -23.76 -1.29
C ALA A 245 7.21 -23.66 -1.87
N GLN A 246 7.30 -23.76 -3.19
CA GLN A 246 8.54 -23.64 -3.94
C GLN A 246 8.61 -22.29 -4.67
N PRO A 247 9.80 -21.77 -4.97
CA PRO A 247 9.96 -20.63 -5.86
C PRO A 247 9.28 -20.88 -7.21
N ILE A 248 8.72 -19.80 -7.78
CA ILE A 248 8.16 -19.86 -9.13
C ILE A 248 9.25 -20.17 -10.16
N THR A 249 9.00 -21.12 -11.07
CA THR A 249 10.01 -21.62 -12.02
C THR A 249 9.78 -21.16 -13.46
N ASP A 250 8.62 -20.59 -13.76
CA ASP A 250 8.24 -20.13 -15.10
C ASP A 250 8.49 -18.62 -15.32
N VAL A 251 9.24 -17.97 -14.41
CA VAL A 251 9.67 -16.57 -14.52
C VAL A 251 11.18 -16.51 -14.53
N ALA A 252 11.76 -15.87 -15.55
CA ALA A 252 13.21 -15.76 -15.70
C ALA A 252 13.84 -14.94 -14.57
N GLY A 253 14.97 -15.42 -14.04
CA GLY A 253 15.74 -14.76 -12.99
C GLY A 253 15.26 -15.01 -11.56
N VAL A 254 14.03 -15.50 -11.38
CA VAL A 254 13.48 -15.78 -10.04
C VAL A 254 13.97 -17.13 -9.54
N THR A 255 14.60 -17.14 -8.36
CA THR A 255 15.15 -18.36 -7.73
C THR A 255 14.70 -18.56 -6.29
N HIS A 256 14.08 -17.56 -5.68
CA HIS A 256 13.63 -17.56 -4.30
C HIS A 256 12.12 -17.30 -4.21
N LEU A 257 11.52 -17.63 -3.07
CA LEU A 257 10.13 -17.27 -2.76
C LEU A 257 9.94 -15.75 -2.65
N SER A 258 11.00 -15.02 -2.31
CA SER A 258 11.10 -13.57 -2.21
C SER A 258 12.58 -13.21 -2.14
N GLU A 259 13.06 -12.32 -3.00
CA GLU A 259 14.39 -11.70 -2.91
C GLU A 259 14.39 -10.49 -1.98
N TYR A 260 13.33 -9.68 -1.99
CA TYR A 260 13.16 -8.55 -1.08
C TYR A 260 11.77 -8.54 -0.44
N SER A 261 11.69 -8.18 0.84
CA SER A 261 10.43 -8.18 1.58
C SER A 261 9.42 -7.17 1.03
N LEU A 262 9.87 -5.98 0.60
CA LEU A 262 8.99 -4.97 0.01
C LEU A 262 8.54 -5.36 -1.41
N VAL A 263 9.49 -5.87 -2.21
CA VAL A 263 9.31 -6.23 -3.62
C VAL A 263 9.89 -7.61 -3.85
N GLY A 264 9.04 -8.62 -4.09
CA GLY A 264 9.48 -10.01 -4.14
C GLY A 264 10.61 -10.27 -5.14
N TYR A 265 10.54 -9.66 -6.32
CA TYR A 265 11.63 -9.64 -7.30
C TYR A 265 11.57 -8.34 -8.10
N ALA A 266 12.72 -7.74 -8.39
CA ALA A 266 12.82 -6.59 -9.28
C ALA A 266 13.84 -6.85 -10.39
N THR A 267 13.52 -6.50 -11.64
CA THR A 267 14.50 -6.57 -12.74
C THR A 267 15.60 -5.54 -12.54
N GLU A 268 16.79 -5.79 -13.11
CA GLU A 268 18.01 -5.02 -12.84
C GLU A 268 17.85 -3.50 -13.01
N ASP A 269 17.18 -3.03 -14.07
CA ASP A 269 16.96 -1.60 -14.30
C ASP A 269 16.10 -0.91 -13.24
N TYR A 270 15.33 -1.67 -12.45
CA TYR A 270 14.47 -1.14 -11.39
C TYR A 270 14.95 -1.52 -9.99
N ARG A 271 16.13 -2.16 -9.87
CA ARG A 271 16.81 -2.28 -8.58
C ARG A 271 17.48 -0.95 -8.28
N ALA A 272 16.99 -0.24 -7.26
CA ALA A 272 17.76 0.86 -6.69
C ALA A 272 19.02 0.32 -6.03
N LYS A 273 20.09 1.13 -5.95
CA LYS A 273 21.19 0.85 -5.02
C LYS A 273 20.61 0.84 -3.61
N THR A 274 20.87 -0.20 -2.84
CA THR A 274 20.28 -0.41 -1.53
C THR A 274 21.06 0.42 -0.49
N ASP A 275 20.40 1.38 0.14
CA ASP A 275 20.86 1.95 1.41
C ASP A 275 20.37 1.01 2.52
N VAL A 276 21.28 0.25 3.13
CA VAL A 276 20.96 -0.62 4.28
C VAL A 276 21.23 0.18 5.56
N SER A 277 20.18 0.66 6.21
CA SER A 277 20.27 1.27 7.54
C SER A 277 20.04 0.20 8.61
N ASN A 278 21.11 -0.26 9.28
CA ASN A 278 21.00 -1.14 10.44
C ASN A 278 20.79 -0.29 11.70
N GLU A 279 19.54 -0.10 12.14
CA GLU A 279 19.30 0.48 13.46
C GLU A 279 19.47 -0.58 14.55
N THR A 280 20.54 -0.44 15.33
CA THR A 280 20.74 -1.25 16.52
C THR A 280 20.06 -0.54 17.69
N ILE A 281 18.87 -1.01 18.11
CA ILE A 281 18.30 -0.60 19.40
C ILE A 281 19.21 -1.18 20.48
N SER A 282 20.09 -0.34 21.01
CA SER A 282 20.99 -0.74 22.09
C SER A 282 20.13 -1.08 23.31
N THR A 283 20.11 -2.36 23.69
CA THR A 283 19.63 -2.79 25.02
C THR A 283 20.37 -1.97 26.08
N PRO A 284 19.69 -1.44 27.12
CA PRO A 284 20.35 -0.64 28.14
C PRO A 284 21.48 -1.44 28.77
N GLN A 285 22.72 -1.00 28.58
CA GLN A 285 23.85 -1.51 29.34
C GLN A 285 23.69 -0.98 30.77
N ILE A 286 23.49 -1.90 31.72
CA ILE A 286 23.77 -1.59 33.12
C ILE A 286 25.29 -1.51 33.21
N ASP A 287 25.83 -0.30 33.28
CA ASP A 287 27.21 -0.10 33.69
C ASP A 287 27.37 -0.70 35.08
N ASN A 288 27.93 -1.91 35.13
CA ASN A 288 28.41 -2.49 36.38
C ASN A 288 29.69 -1.73 36.72
N PRO A 289 29.69 -0.86 37.76
CA PRO A 289 30.86 -0.08 38.07
C PRO A 289 31.99 -1.04 38.46
N ASN A 290 33.10 -0.81 37.79
CA ASN A 290 34.40 -1.45 37.92
C ASN A 290 34.59 -2.29 39.21
N THR A 291 34.83 -3.57 38.99
CA THR A 291 35.25 -4.53 40.00
C THR A 291 36.72 -4.33 40.31
N ASP A 292 37.06 -3.38 41.17
CA ASP A 292 38.26 -3.54 42.01
C ASP A 292 38.23 -2.60 43.22
N HIS A 293 37.85 -3.12 44.39
CA HIS A 293 38.37 -2.65 45.67
C HIS A 293 38.20 -3.76 46.72
N GLY A 294 39.25 -4.56 46.89
CA GLY A 294 39.44 -5.29 48.13
C GLY A 294 39.63 -4.31 49.29
N SER A 295 38.68 -4.22 50.20
CA SER A 295 38.86 -4.58 51.61
C SER A 295 37.64 -4.16 52.45
N THR A 296 37.11 -5.15 53.18
CA THR A 296 36.50 -5.07 54.51
C THR A 296 36.13 -3.68 55.05
N ASN A 297 34.83 -3.34 55.02
CA ASN A 297 34.08 -2.98 56.23
C ASN A 297 32.59 -2.77 55.93
N TRP A 298 31.78 -3.46 56.73
CA TRP A 298 30.34 -3.31 56.79
C TRP A 298 29.93 -1.92 57.29
N GLY A 299 28.91 -1.33 56.65
CA GLY A 299 27.83 -0.62 57.34
C GLY A 299 28.11 0.77 57.95
N GLY A 300 27.56 1.79 57.29
CA GLY A 300 26.83 2.87 57.98
C GLY A 300 27.63 4.03 58.55
N SER A 301 27.79 5.10 57.77
CA SER A 301 27.55 6.51 58.17
C SER A 301 28.07 7.45 57.07
N VAL A 302 27.22 7.76 56.10
CA VAL A 302 27.54 8.83 55.13
C VAL A 302 27.61 10.14 55.91
N ASN A 303 28.79 10.75 55.95
CA ASN A 303 29.00 12.07 56.53
C ASN A 303 28.48 13.14 55.55
N MET A 304 27.16 13.35 55.55
CA MET A 304 26.44 14.28 54.66
C MET A 304 27.00 15.70 54.66
N LYS A 305 27.69 16.10 55.74
CA LYS A 305 28.32 17.41 55.88
C LYS A 305 29.63 17.52 55.10
N GLN A 306 30.38 16.42 55.00
CA GLN A 306 31.57 16.33 54.17
C GLN A 306 31.16 16.27 52.69
N MET A 307 30.17 15.45 52.36
CA MET A 307 29.64 15.33 51.00
C MET A 307 29.03 16.65 50.46
N TYR A 308 28.35 17.44 51.30
CA TYR A 308 27.88 18.78 50.90
C TYR A 308 29.01 19.78 50.67
N ASN A 309 30.09 19.71 51.46
CA ASN A 309 31.23 20.61 51.30
C ASN A 309 32.09 20.25 50.09
N ASP A 310 32.23 18.94 49.81
CA ASP A 310 32.92 18.41 48.64
C ASP A 310 32.14 18.75 47.35
N LEU A 311 30.80 18.56 47.34
CA LEU A 311 29.95 19.00 46.23
C LEU A 311 29.98 20.52 46.02
N LYS A 312 30.14 21.30 47.08
CA LYS A 312 30.23 22.77 47.00
C LYS A 312 31.60 23.26 46.54
N SER A 313 32.67 22.47 46.71
CA SER A 313 33.98 22.75 46.08
C SER A 313 34.01 22.30 44.63
N GLU A 314 33.46 21.14 44.30
CA GLU A 314 33.44 20.59 42.92
C GLU A 314 32.52 21.41 41.98
N MET A 315 31.39 21.94 42.47
CA MET A 315 30.50 22.81 41.68
C MET A 315 31.04 24.24 41.48
N LYS A 316 32.15 24.61 42.13
CA LYS A 316 32.80 25.93 41.95
C LYS A 316 33.99 25.91 40.98
N ASP A 317 34.44 24.72 40.58
CA ASP A 317 35.48 24.49 39.55
C ASP A 317 34.89 23.81 38.30
N SER A 318 33.59 23.96 38.09
CA SER A 318 32.86 23.39 36.94
C SER A 318 33.31 24.01 35.62
N ASP A 319 34.08 23.28 34.82
CA ASP A 319 33.77 23.16 33.39
C ASP A 319 32.78 22.00 33.25
N ILE A 320 31.53 22.36 33.02
CA ILE A 320 30.43 21.42 32.79
C ILE A 320 30.77 20.65 31.51
N SER A 321 31.07 19.35 31.63
CA SER A 321 31.10 18.43 30.49
C SER A 321 29.67 18.25 29.99
N GLU A 322 29.36 18.76 28.80
CA GLU A 322 28.16 18.38 28.05
C GLU A 322 28.31 16.91 27.64
N ASP A 323 27.54 16.01 28.26
CA ASP A 323 27.34 14.67 27.70
C ASP A 323 26.50 14.81 26.43
N ALA A 324 27.18 14.94 25.29
CA ALA A 324 26.55 14.90 23.98
C ALA A 324 26.22 13.44 23.61
N TYR A 325 24.93 13.10 23.61
CA TYR A 325 24.45 11.87 22.99
C TYR A 325 24.57 12.02 21.46
N TYR A 326 25.42 11.20 20.84
CA TYR A 326 25.49 11.09 19.40
C TYR A 326 24.73 9.84 18.95
N VAL A 327 23.71 10.03 18.12
CA VAL A 327 23.22 8.96 17.25
C VAL A 327 24.15 8.96 16.04
N SER A 328 24.94 7.90 15.88
CA SER A 328 25.73 7.65 14.68
C SER A 328 24.98 6.68 13.78
N GLU A 329 24.70 7.11 12.57
CA GLU A 329 24.24 6.25 11.48
C GLU A 329 25.49 5.87 10.67
N GLU A 330 25.79 4.58 10.59
CA GLU A 330 26.83 4.03 9.71
C GLU A 330 26.14 3.55 8.43
N THR A 331 26.41 4.23 7.32
CA THR A 331 25.84 3.90 6.01
C THR A 331 26.91 3.25 5.15
N VAL A 332 26.55 2.12 4.51
CA VAL A 332 27.39 1.42 3.54
C VAL A 332 26.60 1.28 2.24
N ASP A 333 27.14 1.83 1.15
CA ASP A 333 26.58 1.64 -0.18
C ASP A 333 26.88 0.21 -0.64
N VAL A 334 25.86 -0.62 -0.90
CA VAL A 334 26.08 -1.97 -1.43
C VAL A 334 25.64 -2.03 -2.90
N SER A 335 26.57 -2.43 -3.76
CA SER A 335 26.31 -2.61 -5.19
C SER A 335 25.46 -3.87 -5.45
N PRO A 336 24.75 -3.96 -6.59
CA PRO A 336 23.89 -5.12 -6.91
C PRO A 336 24.59 -6.48 -6.97
N ASP A 337 25.92 -6.49 -7.07
CA ASP A 337 26.77 -7.68 -7.07
C ASP A 337 27.29 -8.07 -5.67
N GLY A 338 26.84 -7.37 -4.62
CA GLY A 338 27.25 -7.60 -3.23
C GLY A 338 28.58 -6.95 -2.84
N THR A 339 29.13 -6.05 -3.67
CA THR A 339 30.32 -5.29 -3.30
C THR A 339 29.95 -4.07 -2.45
N GLU A 340 30.53 -4.00 -1.24
CA GLU A 340 30.36 -2.89 -0.30
C GLU A 340 31.30 -1.73 -0.65
N GLY A 341 30.76 -0.51 -0.66
CA GLY A 341 31.51 0.74 -0.72
C GLY A 341 32.11 1.10 0.65
N GLU A 342 32.95 2.14 0.67
CA GLU A 342 33.54 2.62 1.93
C GLU A 342 32.45 3.21 2.86
N PRO A 343 32.40 2.81 4.14
CA PRO A 343 31.41 3.32 5.09
C PRO A 343 31.58 4.82 5.30
N TYR A 344 30.47 5.53 5.50
CA TYR A 344 30.48 6.91 5.98
C TYR A 344 29.48 7.10 7.11
N ASN A 345 29.86 7.96 8.07
CA ASN A 345 29.10 8.18 9.30
C ASN A 345 28.34 9.51 9.23
N ILE A 346 27.05 9.49 9.55
CA ILE A 346 26.26 10.69 9.82
C ILE A 346 26.04 10.79 11.34
N VAL A 347 26.44 11.92 11.92
CA VAL A 347 26.33 12.18 13.36
C VAL A 347 25.25 13.22 13.61
N TYR A 348 24.14 12.84 14.26
CA TYR A 348 23.11 13.78 14.67
C TYR A 348 23.40 14.28 16.09
N GLY A 349 23.74 15.57 16.22
CA GLY A 349 23.87 16.24 17.51
C GLY A 349 22.52 16.79 17.98
N THR A 350 22.11 16.49 19.22
CA THR A 350 21.01 17.19 19.88
C THR A 350 21.57 18.40 20.64
N GLY A 351 21.51 19.57 20.02
CA GLY A 351 21.92 20.84 20.61
C GLY A 351 21.09 21.99 20.05
N ASP A 352 20.73 22.93 20.92
CA ASP A 352 19.75 23.99 20.74
C ASP A 352 19.82 24.78 19.42
N ARG A 353 18.64 25.20 18.96
CA ARG A 353 18.40 26.02 17.75
C ARG A 353 19.36 27.21 17.64
N TYR A 354 20.11 27.25 16.54
CA TYR A 354 20.47 28.50 15.87
C TYR A 354 20.19 28.39 14.37
N TYR A 355 19.30 29.26 13.88
CA TYR A 355 19.18 29.54 12.46
C TYR A 355 20.44 30.28 12.00
N GLN A 356 21.22 29.69 11.10
CA GLN A 356 21.93 30.45 10.08
C GLN A 356 21.49 29.94 8.71
N ASN A 357 20.85 30.84 7.99
CA ASN A 357 20.36 30.68 6.64
C ASN A 357 21.47 31.11 5.69
N GLU A 358 22.16 30.16 5.06
CA GLU A 358 22.89 30.39 3.81
C GLU A 358 22.67 29.20 2.88
N GLY A 359 21.98 29.43 1.75
CA GLY A 359 22.24 28.68 0.52
C GLY A 359 21.40 27.45 0.18
N ASN A 360 20.07 27.58 0.17
CA ASN A 360 19.20 27.12 -0.93
C ASN A 360 19.32 25.65 -1.43
N ILE A 361 18.73 24.68 -0.71
CA ILE A 361 18.08 23.49 -1.32
C ILE A 361 16.90 23.07 -0.43
N PRO A 362 15.63 23.07 -0.90
CA PRO A 362 14.52 22.60 -0.07
C PRO A 362 14.50 21.06 -0.04
N TYR A 363 14.84 20.49 1.11
CA TYR A 363 14.53 19.11 1.45
C TYR A 363 13.09 19.03 1.94
N TYR A 364 12.27 18.20 1.28
CA TYR A 364 10.96 17.81 1.80
C TYR A 364 11.14 16.61 2.73
N TYR A 365 10.74 16.77 4.00
CA TYR A 365 10.59 15.70 4.97
C TYR A 365 9.45 14.76 4.54
N ARG A 366 9.70 13.45 4.67
CA ARG A 366 8.70 12.37 4.56
C ARG A 366 7.72 12.42 5.71
#